data_AF-A0A016VHQ1-F1
#
_entry.id   AF-A0A016VHQ1-F1
#
_cell.length_a   1.000
_cell.length_b   1.000
_cell.length_c   1.000
_cell.angle_alpha   90.00
_cell.angle_beta   90.00
_cell.angle_gamma   90.00
#
_symmetry.space_group_name_H-M   'P 1'
#
loop_
_entity.id
_entity.type
_entity.pdbx_description
1 polymer ?
#
loop_
_entity_poly.entity_id
_entity_poly.type
_entity_poly.pdbx_seq_one_letter_code
_entity_poly.pdbx_strand_id
1 'polypeptide(L)'
;MTLMISLDLLIALLFPFWYRVCRTTPYIIAIFVLCSLYAIPIVAWGFAAQNDEVIPYCNPPLGLAPNVSQFWSVSNVIINCLVLFVYAIIIGFVHFRAKSRACSEQRKVVRRLQVIVIVFIFSWFMAILGVNVGVLLRFPPILLQLWQSNMVFFALICYSQTFYVCIWRSKEYRWAFMEQLQLMACQTPQIKPDISTSRSQVTRFVTVQTQVKK
;
A
#
# COMPACT_ATOMS: atom_id res chain seq x y z
N MET A 1 -0.90 -3.54 -6.98
CA MET A 1 -1.53 -2.59 -6.04
C MET A 1 -0.50 -1.72 -5.32
N THR A 2 0.54 -2.27 -4.69
CA THR A 2 1.53 -1.50 -3.91
C THR A 2 2.19 -0.36 -4.68
N LEU A 3 2.56 -0.57 -5.95
CA LEU A 3 3.12 0.48 -6.81
C LEU A 3 2.18 1.69 -6.95
N MET A 4 0.89 1.46 -7.14
CA MET A 4 -0.08 2.55 -7.28
C MET A 4 -0.25 3.32 -5.98
N ILE A 5 -0.21 2.65 -4.82
CA ILE A 5 -0.22 3.32 -3.51
C ILE A 5 1.03 4.18 -3.32
N SER A 6 2.21 3.66 -3.71
CA SER A 6 3.46 4.43 -3.64
C SER A 6 3.44 5.64 -4.58
N LEU A 7 2.88 5.50 -5.78
CA LEU A 7 2.72 6.59 -6.73
C LEU A 7 1.69 7.63 -6.26
N ASP A 8 0.56 7.20 -5.69
CA ASP A 8 -0.44 8.08 -5.06
C ASP A 8 0.20 8.96 -3.99
N LEU A 9 0.99 8.34 -3.09
CA LEU A 9 1.75 9.06 -2.09
C LEU A 9 2.75 10.06 -2.70
N LEU A 10 3.46 9.68 -3.76
CA LEU A 10 4.39 10.58 -4.45
C LEU A 10 3.65 11.78 -5.07
N ILE A 11 2.53 11.55 -5.75
CA ILE A 11 1.71 12.59 -6.37
C ILE A 11 1.17 13.55 -5.31
N ALA A 12 0.69 13.03 -4.18
CA ALA A 12 0.21 13.84 -3.07
C ALA A 12 1.29 14.76 -2.48
N LEU A 13 2.56 14.32 -2.49
CA LEU A 13 3.70 15.10 -2.00
C LEU A 13 4.23 16.13 -3.00
N LEU A 14 4.26 15.78 -4.30
CA LEU A 14 4.74 16.68 -5.35
C LEU A 14 3.70 17.74 -5.72
N PHE A 15 2.41 17.37 -5.76
CA PHE A 15 1.33 18.22 -6.23
C PHE A 15 0.17 18.31 -5.22
N PRO A 16 0.40 18.84 -3.99
CA PRO A 16 -0.59 18.81 -2.91
C PRO A 16 -1.87 19.58 -3.21
N PHE A 17 -1.78 20.66 -4.00
CA PHE A 17 -2.95 21.46 -4.39
C PHE A 17 -3.81 20.73 -5.42
N TRP A 18 -3.20 20.21 -6.49
CA TRP A 18 -3.92 19.46 -7.52
C TRP A 18 -4.56 18.20 -6.93
N TYR A 19 -3.82 17.45 -6.11
CA TYR A 19 -4.31 16.23 -5.46
C TYR A 19 -5.56 16.46 -4.61
N ARG A 20 -5.68 17.61 -3.94
CA ARG A 20 -6.87 17.97 -3.14
C ARG A 20 -8.05 18.47 -3.96
N VAL A 21 -7.82 19.06 -5.11
CA VAL A 21 -8.86 19.64 -5.98
C VAL A 21 -9.39 18.60 -6.98
N CYS A 22 -8.56 17.61 -7.31
CA CYS A 22 -8.94 16.53 -8.21
C CYS A 22 -10.13 15.74 -7.65
N ARG A 23 -11.07 15.37 -8.53
CA ARG A 23 -12.20 14.53 -8.15
C ARG A 23 -11.71 13.13 -7.83
N THR A 24 -12.06 12.64 -6.65
CA THR A 24 -11.62 11.34 -6.12
C THR A 24 -12.10 10.16 -6.95
N THR A 25 -13.37 10.15 -7.37
CA THR A 25 -13.97 9.03 -8.10
C THR A 25 -13.26 8.68 -9.42
N PRO A 26 -13.08 9.61 -10.39
CA PRO A 26 -12.40 9.27 -11.63
C PRO A 26 -10.93 8.89 -11.42
N TYR A 27 -10.27 9.50 -10.43
CA TYR A 27 -8.89 9.17 -10.06
C TYR A 27 -8.75 7.72 -9.56
N ILE A 28 -9.63 7.31 -8.64
CA ILE A 28 -9.65 5.96 -8.09
C ILE A 28 -10.00 4.93 -9.19
N ILE A 29 -10.99 5.23 -10.03
CA ILE A 29 -11.35 4.35 -11.16
C ILE A 29 -10.15 4.15 -12.08
N ALA A 30 -9.41 5.21 -12.42
CA ALA A 30 -8.22 5.11 -13.25
C ALA A 30 -7.15 4.20 -12.63
N ILE A 31 -6.91 4.30 -11.31
CA ILE A 31 -5.99 3.41 -10.59
C ILE A 31 -6.44 1.96 -10.65
N PHE A 32 -7.73 1.70 -10.41
CA PHE A 32 -8.28 0.34 -10.46
C PHE A 32 -8.21 -0.26 -11.86
N VAL A 33 -8.53 0.52 -12.90
CA VAL A 33 -8.40 0.09 -14.29
C VAL A 33 -6.96 -0.29 -14.59
N LEU A 34 -5.98 0.53 -14.21
CA LEU A 34 -4.57 0.24 -14.44
C LEU A 34 -4.09 -1.01 -13.69
N CYS A 35 -4.53 -1.22 -12.45
CA CYS A 35 -4.24 -2.46 -11.72
C CYS A 35 -4.87 -3.69 -12.39
N SER A 36 -6.11 -3.55 -12.87
CA SER A 36 -6.87 -4.64 -13.49
C SER A 36 -6.29 -5.03 -14.85
N LEU A 37 -5.79 -4.06 -15.62
CA LEU A 37 -5.11 -4.28 -16.89
C LEU A 37 -3.86 -5.17 -16.75
N TYR A 38 -3.19 -5.15 -15.60
CA TYR A 38 -2.10 -6.07 -15.30
C TYR A 38 -2.61 -7.42 -14.76
N ALA A 39 -3.57 -7.40 -13.82
CA ALA A 39 -3.99 -8.61 -13.12
C ALA A 39 -4.84 -9.56 -13.99
N ILE A 40 -5.79 -9.02 -14.76
CA ILE A 40 -6.73 -9.83 -15.56
C ILE A 40 -6.00 -10.69 -16.60
N PRO A 41 -5.05 -10.18 -17.39
CA PRO A 41 -4.33 -11.01 -18.35
C PRO A 41 -3.53 -12.14 -17.70
N ILE A 42 -2.89 -11.89 -16.56
CA ILE A 42 -2.15 -12.94 -15.83
C ILE A 42 -3.10 -14.04 -15.36
N VAL A 43 -4.26 -13.67 -14.80
CA VAL A 43 -5.25 -14.66 -14.35
C VAL A 43 -5.83 -15.43 -15.53
N ALA A 44 -6.19 -14.74 -16.62
CA ALA A 44 -6.71 -15.39 -17.82
C ALA A 44 -5.70 -16.35 -18.45
N TRP A 45 -4.42 -15.95 -18.52
CA TRP A 45 -3.35 -16.82 -19.00
C TRP A 45 -3.11 -17.99 -18.05
N GLY A 46 -3.10 -17.75 -16.73
CA GLY A 46 -2.98 -18.80 -15.73
C GLY A 46 -4.08 -19.85 -15.86
N PHE A 47 -5.32 -19.42 -16.09
CA PHE A 47 -6.45 -20.31 -16.33
C PHE A 47 -6.31 -21.08 -17.65
N ALA A 48 -5.93 -20.40 -18.74
CA ALA A 48 -5.75 -21.03 -20.04
C ALA A 48 -4.57 -22.02 -20.09
N ALA A 49 -3.55 -21.80 -19.27
CA ALA A 49 -2.36 -22.65 -19.18
C ALA A 49 -2.47 -23.75 -18.10
N GLN A 50 -3.62 -23.87 -17.44
CA GLN A 50 -3.83 -24.86 -16.38
C GLN A 50 -3.70 -26.29 -16.93
N ASN A 51 -3.05 -27.16 -16.16
CA ASN A 51 -2.93 -28.59 -16.41
C ASN A 51 -3.49 -29.39 -15.22
N ASP A 52 -3.77 -30.68 -15.43
CA ASP A 52 -4.30 -31.59 -14.39
C ASP A 52 -3.18 -32.21 -13.52
N GLU A 53 -2.02 -31.55 -13.43
CA GLU A 53 -0.91 -32.03 -12.62
C GLU A 53 -1.19 -31.77 -11.13
N VAL A 54 -0.95 -32.80 -10.30
CA VAL A 54 -1.15 -32.68 -8.86
C VAL A 54 0.00 -31.88 -8.25
N ILE A 55 -0.32 -30.70 -7.71
CA ILE A 55 0.63 -29.88 -6.97
C ILE A 55 0.69 -30.31 -5.49
N PRO A 56 1.87 -30.33 -4.85
CA PRO A 56 2.01 -30.75 -3.46
C PRO A 56 1.54 -29.69 -2.45
N TYR A 57 1.56 -28.40 -2.84
CA TYR A 57 1.15 -27.29 -1.99
C TYR A 57 0.30 -26.30 -2.78
N CYS A 58 -0.80 -25.85 -2.19
CA CYS A 58 -1.64 -24.81 -2.76
C CYS A 58 -1.09 -23.43 -2.41
N ASN A 59 -0.20 -22.89 -3.26
CA ASN A 59 0.30 -21.52 -3.14
C ASN A 59 0.52 -20.88 -4.52
N PRO A 60 0.59 -19.53 -4.61
CA PRO A 60 0.69 -18.85 -5.90
C PRO A 60 1.90 -19.26 -6.76
N PRO A 61 3.12 -19.44 -6.22
CA PRO A 61 4.25 -19.89 -7.03
C PRO A 61 4.06 -21.26 -7.70
N LEU A 62 3.37 -22.19 -7.03
CA LEU A 62 3.19 -23.58 -7.50
C LEU A 62 1.87 -23.80 -8.22
N GLY A 63 0.85 -23.01 -7.92
CA GLY A 63 -0.48 -23.13 -8.53
C GLY A 63 -0.58 -22.55 -9.94
N LEU A 64 0.41 -21.81 -10.41
CA LEU A 64 0.50 -21.33 -11.79
C LEU A 64 1.39 -22.27 -12.61
N ALA A 65 1.01 -22.52 -13.85
CA ALA A 65 1.85 -23.24 -14.81
C ALA A 65 3.25 -22.59 -14.89
N PRO A 66 4.34 -23.36 -15.08
CA PRO A 66 5.71 -22.87 -14.89
C PRO A 66 6.04 -21.59 -15.67
N ASN A 67 5.60 -21.50 -16.93
CA ASN A 67 5.82 -20.33 -17.78
C ASN A 67 5.10 -19.08 -17.24
N VAL A 68 3.86 -19.24 -16.77
CA VAL A 68 3.06 -18.13 -16.22
C VAL A 68 3.60 -17.71 -14.85
N SER A 69 3.97 -18.69 -14.01
CA SER A 69 4.55 -18.47 -12.69
C SER A 69 5.87 -17.69 -12.79
N GLN A 70 6.75 -18.08 -13.71
CA GLN A 70 8.02 -17.38 -13.95
C GLN A 70 7.80 -15.96 -14.47
N PHE A 71 6.91 -15.77 -15.44
CA PHE A 71 6.58 -14.45 -15.94
C PHE A 71 6.01 -13.55 -14.83
N TRP A 72 5.07 -14.07 -14.05
CA TRP A 72 4.47 -13.39 -12.91
C TRP A 72 5.51 -13.04 -11.85
N SER A 73 6.37 -13.98 -11.44
CA SER A 73 7.35 -13.78 -10.38
C SER A 73 8.40 -12.75 -10.78
N VAL A 74 8.93 -12.81 -12.00
CA VAL A 74 9.93 -11.87 -12.53
C VAL A 74 9.30 -10.48 -12.69
N SER A 75 8.10 -10.39 -13.24
CA SER A 75 7.38 -9.12 -13.36
C SER A 75 7.14 -8.46 -12.00
N ASN A 76 6.83 -9.25 -10.96
CA ASN A 76 6.67 -8.74 -9.60
C ASN A 76 7.99 -8.25 -8.99
N VAL A 77 9.14 -8.88 -9.28
CA VAL A 77 10.45 -8.34 -8.87
C VAL A 77 10.64 -6.94 -9.46
N ILE A 78 10.38 -6.77 -10.76
CA ILE A 78 10.52 -5.48 -11.45
C ILE A 78 9.59 -4.43 -10.82
N ILE A 79 8.32 -4.76 -10.62
CA ILE A 79 7.34 -3.87 -9.99
C ILE A 79 7.78 -3.47 -8.58
N ASN A 80 8.33 -4.40 -7.80
CA ASN A 80 8.80 -4.10 -6.46
C ASN A 80 10.08 -3.23 -6.47
N CYS A 81 10.97 -3.40 -7.44
CA CYS A 81 12.10 -2.49 -7.63
C CYS A 81 11.61 -1.06 -7.94
N LEU A 82 10.57 -0.91 -8.78
CA LEU A 82 9.94 0.38 -9.04
C LEU A 82 9.32 0.99 -7.77
N VAL A 83 8.69 0.18 -6.92
CA VAL A 83 8.17 0.64 -5.62
C VAL A 83 9.30 1.22 -4.75
N LEU A 84 10.43 0.52 -4.63
CA LEU A 84 11.58 1.00 -3.86
C LEU A 84 12.14 2.30 -4.44
N PHE A 85 12.22 2.40 -5.77
CA PHE A 85 12.66 3.61 -6.45
C PHE A 85 11.74 4.81 -6.14
N VAL A 86 10.42 4.62 -6.23
CA VAL A 86 9.44 5.66 -5.87
C VAL A 86 9.58 6.08 -4.41
N TYR A 87 9.75 5.13 -3.49
CA TYR A 87 9.97 5.44 -2.08
C TYR A 87 11.29 6.19 -1.83
N ALA A 88 12.36 5.86 -2.57
CA ALA A 88 13.62 6.59 -2.49
C ALA A 88 13.44 8.05 -2.95
N ILE A 89 12.68 8.31 -4.02
CA ILE A 89 12.32 9.66 -4.45
C ILE A 89 11.54 10.39 -3.37
N ILE A 90 10.53 9.75 -2.77
CA ILE A 90 9.73 10.35 -1.68
C ILE A 90 10.62 10.74 -0.50
N ILE A 91 11.46 9.82 -0.02
CA ILE A 91 12.35 10.06 1.11
C ILE A 91 13.33 11.18 0.78
N GLY A 92 13.94 11.15 -0.40
CA GLY A 92 14.85 12.19 -0.89
C GLY A 92 14.16 13.56 -0.93
N PHE A 93 12.99 13.65 -1.56
CA PHE A 93 12.22 14.89 -1.66
C PHE A 93 11.87 15.48 -0.29
N VAL A 94 11.40 14.63 0.64
CA VAL A 94 11.06 15.09 2.00
C VAL A 94 12.30 15.53 2.76
N HIS A 95 13.45 14.86 2.57
CA HIS A 95 14.72 15.22 3.19
C HIS A 95 15.28 16.54 2.68
N PHE A 96 15.26 16.78 1.35
CA PHE A 96 15.65 18.06 0.76
C PHE A 96 14.77 19.21 1.27
N ARG A 97 13.45 19.01 1.35
CA ARG A 97 12.52 20.00 1.90
C ARG A 97 12.72 20.23 3.40
N ALA A 98 13.15 19.23 4.17
CA ALA A 98 13.41 19.36 5.60
C ALA A 98 14.65 20.24 5.91
N LYS A 99 15.56 20.42 4.94
CA LYS A 99 16.71 21.32 5.07
C LYS A 99 16.32 22.80 4.96
N SER A 100 15.17 23.10 4.36
CA SER A 100 14.73 24.48 4.05
C SER A 100 13.83 25.13 5.12
N ARG A 101 13.26 24.37 6.07
CA ARG A 101 12.50 24.92 7.21
C ARG A 101 12.56 24.03 8.46
N ALA A 102 12.57 24.65 9.64
CA ALA A 102 12.42 24.01 10.94
C ALA A 102 11.17 23.11 10.99
N CYS A 103 11.31 21.79 11.19
CA CYS A 103 10.13 20.96 11.49
C CYS A 103 10.47 19.57 12.05
N SER A 104 10.19 19.37 13.34
CA SER A 104 10.11 18.05 13.98
C SER A 104 9.02 17.17 13.35
N GLU A 105 7.92 17.78 12.88
CA GLU A 105 6.78 17.08 12.28
C GLU A 105 7.15 16.41 10.94
N GLN A 106 7.95 17.06 10.10
CA GLN A 106 8.39 16.51 8.83
C GLN A 106 9.34 15.31 9.02
N ARG A 107 10.20 15.36 10.05
CA ARG A 107 11.03 14.21 10.48
C ARG A 107 10.20 13.03 10.98
N LYS A 108 9.09 13.28 11.69
CA LYS A 108 8.16 12.20 12.09
C LYS A 108 7.60 11.49 10.87
N VAL A 109 7.18 12.22 9.83
CA VAL A 109 6.66 11.66 8.58
C VAL A 109 7.70 10.77 7.89
N VAL A 110 8.94 11.24 7.73
CA VAL A 110 10.04 10.44 7.13
C VAL A 110 10.28 9.15 7.91
N ARG A 111 10.37 9.21 9.25
CA ARG A 111 10.60 8.03 10.08
C ARG A 111 9.49 6.98 9.89
N ARG A 112 8.24 7.42 9.78
CA ARG A 112 7.08 6.55 9.54
C ARG A 112 7.14 5.90 8.16
N LEU A 113 7.51 6.66 7.13
CA LEU A 113 7.68 6.14 5.78
C LEU A 113 8.83 5.13 5.71
N GLN A 114 9.96 5.41 6.37
CA GLN A 114 11.09 4.47 6.45
C GLN A 114 10.68 3.13 7.08
N VAL A 115 9.91 3.15 8.18
CA VAL A 115 9.40 1.92 8.82
C VAL A 115 8.54 1.11 7.83
N ILE A 116 7.63 1.77 7.10
CA ILE A 116 6.77 1.08 6.11
C ILE A 116 7.61 0.46 4.99
N VAL A 117 8.63 1.18 4.49
CA VAL A 117 9.54 0.66 3.45
C VAL A 117 10.35 -0.53 3.96
N ILE A 118 10.87 -0.47 5.18
CA ILE A 118 11.61 -1.58 5.81
C ILE A 118 10.70 -2.82 5.91
N VAL A 119 9.47 -2.66 6.40
CA VAL A 119 8.51 -3.78 6.49
C VAL A 119 8.19 -4.34 5.10
N PHE A 120 8.02 -3.48 4.09
CA PHE A 120 7.79 -3.92 2.71
C PHE A 120 8.97 -4.73 2.15
N ILE A 121 10.20 -4.29 2.41
CA ILE A 121 11.42 -5.00 1.99
C ILE A 121 11.46 -6.40 2.63
N PHE A 122 11.33 -6.47 3.96
CA PHE A 122 11.44 -7.72 4.71
C PHE A 122 10.24 -8.66 4.60
N SER A 123 9.14 -8.22 3.97
CA SER A 123 7.97 -9.07 3.71
C SER A 123 7.88 -9.40 2.22
N TRP A 124 7.23 -8.55 1.44
CA TRP A 124 6.87 -8.83 0.06
C TRP A 124 8.06 -8.93 -0.88
N PHE A 125 9.01 -8.01 -0.75
CA PHE A 125 10.18 -8.03 -1.62
C PHE A 125 11.03 -9.28 -1.38
N MET A 126 11.30 -9.62 -0.11
CA MET A 126 11.99 -10.86 0.25
C MET A 126 11.24 -12.11 -0.21
N ALA A 127 9.91 -12.14 -0.10
CA ALA A 127 9.11 -13.27 -0.58
C ALA A 127 9.31 -13.53 -2.08
N ILE A 128 9.10 -12.49 -2.90
CA ILE A 128 9.17 -12.61 -4.36
C ILE A 128 10.61 -12.81 -4.83
N LEU A 129 11.58 -12.09 -4.25
CA LEU A 129 12.99 -12.30 -4.56
C LEU A 129 13.42 -13.72 -4.19
N GLY A 130 13.05 -14.19 -3.00
CA GLY A 130 13.37 -15.54 -2.51
C GLY A 130 12.85 -16.65 -3.42
N VAL A 131 11.62 -16.52 -3.93
CA VAL A 131 11.05 -17.47 -4.91
C VAL A 131 11.91 -17.55 -6.18
N ASN A 132 12.38 -16.42 -6.69
CA ASN A 132 13.23 -16.37 -7.89
C ASN A 132 14.68 -16.81 -7.61
N VAL A 133 15.21 -16.56 -6.41
CA VAL A 133 16.55 -17.01 -6.01
C VAL A 133 16.64 -18.53 -6.01
N GLY A 134 15.62 -19.24 -5.54
CA GLY A 134 15.60 -20.71 -5.60
C GLY A 134 15.70 -21.25 -7.03
N VAL A 135 15.07 -20.57 -7.99
CA VAL A 135 15.16 -20.89 -9.43
C VAL A 135 16.57 -20.56 -9.97
N LEU A 136 17.11 -19.39 -9.61
CA LEU A 136 18.43 -18.95 -10.04
C LEU A 136 19.55 -19.88 -9.56
N LEU A 137 19.44 -20.40 -8.33
CA LEU A 137 20.38 -21.36 -7.74
C LEU A 137 20.19 -22.79 -8.27
N ARG A 138 19.22 -23.01 -9.18
CA ARG A 138 18.91 -24.32 -9.79
C ARG A 138 18.70 -25.43 -8.76
N PHE A 139 17.92 -25.14 -7.72
CA PHE A 139 17.56 -26.16 -6.75
C PHE A 139 16.84 -27.34 -7.40
N PRO A 140 17.06 -28.58 -6.92
CA PRO A 140 16.31 -29.73 -7.39
C PRO A 140 14.80 -29.54 -7.12
N PRO A 141 13.91 -30.12 -7.93
CA PRO A 141 12.48 -29.80 -7.89
C PRO A 141 11.83 -29.90 -6.51
N ILE A 142 12.16 -30.95 -5.74
CA ILE A 142 11.63 -31.17 -4.39
C ILE A 142 12.09 -30.05 -3.43
N LEU A 143 13.37 -29.68 -3.48
CA LEU A 143 13.91 -28.60 -2.65
C LEU A 143 13.35 -27.24 -3.07
N LEU A 144 13.18 -27.02 -4.38
CA LEU A 144 12.60 -25.78 -4.91
C LEU A 144 11.16 -25.58 -4.44
N GLN A 145 10.33 -26.63 -4.50
CA GLN A 145 8.92 -26.57 -4.06
C GLN A 145 8.83 -26.29 -2.56
N LEU A 146 9.67 -26.95 -1.74
CA LEU A 146 9.73 -26.69 -0.31
C LEU A 146 10.21 -25.26 -0.03
N TRP A 147 11.26 -24.81 -0.71
CA TRP A 147 11.80 -23.45 -0.58
C TRP A 147 10.76 -22.38 -0.91
N GLN A 148 10.13 -22.49 -2.08
CA GLN A 148 9.10 -21.56 -2.53
C GLN A 148 7.90 -21.53 -1.59
N SER A 149 7.49 -22.69 -1.07
CA SER A 149 6.40 -22.77 -0.08
C SER A 149 6.75 -22.06 1.23
N ASN A 150 8.00 -22.15 1.70
CA ASN A 150 8.45 -21.43 2.89
C ASN A 150 8.52 -19.91 2.66
N MET A 151 8.87 -19.45 1.45
CA MET A 151 8.88 -18.01 1.13
C MET A 151 7.49 -17.36 1.22
N VAL A 152 6.41 -18.15 1.11
CA VAL A 152 5.02 -17.67 1.31
C VAL A 152 4.82 -17.08 2.71
N PHE A 153 5.57 -17.52 3.72
CA PHE A 153 5.52 -16.93 5.06
C PHE A 153 5.74 -15.41 5.04
N PHE A 154 6.72 -14.94 4.27
CA PHE A 154 6.99 -13.51 4.12
C PHE A 154 5.87 -12.78 3.36
N ALA A 155 5.21 -13.46 2.42
CA ALA A 155 4.04 -12.91 1.74
C ALA A 155 2.84 -12.75 2.69
N LEU A 156 2.64 -13.66 3.64
CA LEU A 156 1.59 -13.56 4.66
C LEU A 156 1.78 -12.34 5.57
N ILE A 157 3.03 -12.00 5.91
CA ILE A 157 3.35 -10.77 6.64
C ILE A 157 2.89 -9.55 5.83
N CYS A 158 3.17 -9.53 4.52
CA CYS A 158 2.74 -8.44 3.65
C CYS A 158 1.20 -8.32 3.58
N TYR A 159 0.46 -9.43 3.53
CA TYR A 159 -1.00 -9.38 3.48
C TYR A 159 -1.62 -8.85 4.77
N SER A 160 -1.04 -9.18 5.92
CA SER A 160 -1.52 -8.71 7.22
C SER A 160 -1.07 -7.27 7.56
N GLN A 161 0.02 -6.78 6.95
CA GLN A 161 0.61 -5.48 7.29
C GLN A 161 -0.39 -4.32 7.17
N THR A 162 -1.26 -4.32 6.16
CA THR A 162 -2.14 -3.17 5.86
C THR A 162 -3.06 -2.89 7.04
N PHE A 163 -3.60 -3.95 7.66
CA PHE A 163 -4.42 -3.83 8.85
C PHE A 163 -3.65 -3.18 10.01
N TYR A 164 -2.47 -3.71 10.33
CA TYR A 164 -1.65 -3.21 11.44
C TYR A 164 -1.10 -1.79 11.20
N VAL A 165 -0.78 -1.46 9.96
CA VAL A 165 -0.35 -0.10 9.59
C VAL A 165 -1.53 0.87 9.70
N CYS A 166 -2.71 0.53 9.18
CA CYS A 166 -3.89 1.38 9.28
C CYS A 166 -4.30 1.63 10.73
N ILE A 167 -4.34 0.59 11.57
CA ILE A 167 -4.69 0.71 13.00
C ILE A 167 -3.64 1.54 13.75
N TRP A 168 -2.34 1.35 13.48
CA TRP A 168 -1.32 2.14 14.17
C TRP A 168 -1.34 3.62 13.73
N ARG A 169 -1.52 3.88 12.44
CA ARG A 169 -1.27 5.20 11.84
C ARG A 169 -2.50 6.12 11.84
N SER A 170 -3.71 5.60 11.68
CA SER A 170 -4.95 6.41 11.67
C SER A 170 -5.69 6.25 12.99
N LYS A 171 -6.09 7.38 13.58
CA LYS A 171 -6.96 7.36 14.77
C LYS A 171 -8.40 7.09 14.34
N GLU A 172 -8.79 7.63 13.20
CA GLU A 172 -10.11 7.47 12.58
C GLU A 172 -10.39 5.99 12.28
N TYR A 173 -9.43 5.29 11.66
CA TYR A 173 -9.54 3.86 11.39
C TYR A 173 -9.65 3.04 12.69
N ARG A 174 -8.88 3.39 13.72
CA ARG A 174 -8.97 2.75 15.04
C ARG A 174 -10.33 2.91 15.69
N TRP A 175 -10.88 4.13 15.67
CA TRP A 175 -12.19 4.38 16.26
C TRP A 175 -13.27 3.61 15.52
N ALA A 176 -13.28 3.66 14.19
CA ALA A 176 -14.24 2.89 13.39
C ALA A 176 -14.13 1.38 13.65
N PHE A 177 -12.91 0.85 13.78
CA PHE A 177 -12.69 -0.55 14.11
C PHE A 177 -13.22 -0.91 15.51
N MET A 178 -12.94 -0.08 16.52
CA MET A 178 -13.43 -0.31 17.89
C MET A 178 -14.95 -0.18 18.00
N GLU A 179 -15.55 0.76 17.25
CA GLU A 179 -17.00 0.91 17.15
C GLU A 179 -17.63 -0.36 16.56
N GLN A 180 -17.10 -0.88 15.45
CA GLN A 180 -17.55 -2.15 14.87
C GLN A 180 -17.38 -3.32 15.83
N LEU A 181 -16.28 -3.37 16.59
CA LEU A 181 -16.03 -4.41 17.58
C LEU A 181 -17.01 -4.35 18.76
N GLN A 182 -17.34 -3.14 19.23
CA GLN A 182 -18.35 -2.91 20.27
C GLN A 182 -19.74 -3.35 19.81
N LEU A 183 -20.12 -3.02 18.57
CA LEU A 183 -21.37 -3.46 17.96
C LEU A 183 -21.45 -4.99 17.85
N MET A 184 -20.37 -5.65 17.41
CA MET A 184 -20.29 -7.12 17.37
C MET A 184 -20.36 -7.75 18.76
N ALA A 185 -19.88 -7.06 19.79
CA ALA A 185 -19.97 -7.46 21.19
C ALA A 185 -21.30 -7.05 21.87
N CYS A 186 -22.29 -6.57 21.12
CA CYS A 186 -23.58 -6.07 21.61
C CYS A 186 -23.47 -4.96 22.67
N GLN A 187 -22.39 -4.17 22.63
CA GLN A 187 -22.18 -3.01 23.50
C GLN A 187 -22.64 -1.73 22.79
N THR A 188 -23.21 -0.80 23.54
CA THR A 188 -23.60 0.51 23.02
C THR A 188 -22.35 1.30 22.61
N PRO A 189 -22.21 1.73 21.34
CA PRO A 189 -21.05 2.49 20.89
C PRO A 189 -20.89 3.79 21.67
N GLN A 190 -19.66 4.12 22.04
CA GLN A 190 -19.35 5.44 22.59
C GLN A 190 -19.51 6.50 21.50
N ILE A 191 -20.38 7.50 21.72
CA ILE A 191 -20.62 8.59 20.78
C ILE A 191 -19.31 9.32 20.53
N LYS A 192 -18.91 9.39 19.26
CA LYS A 192 -17.72 10.14 18.82
C LYS A 192 -17.81 11.57 19.34
N PRO A 193 -16.87 12.08 20.15
CA PRO A 193 -16.81 13.50 20.43
C PRO A 193 -16.53 14.21 19.11
N ASP A 194 -17.48 15.03 18.67
CA ASP A 194 -17.31 15.85 17.48
C ASP A 194 -16.07 16.72 17.67
N ILE A 195 -14.98 16.37 16.99
CA ILE A 195 -13.91 17.32 16.75
C ILE A 195 -14.50 18.27 15.72
N SER A 196 -15.20 19.29 16.23
CA SER A 196 -15.65 20.45 15.48
C SER A 196 -14.46 20.94 14.66
N THR A 197 -14.46 20.59 13.39
CA THR A 197 -13.50 21.16 12.46
C THR A 197 -13.89 22.62 12.39
N SER A 198 -13.09 23.50 13.01
CA SER A 198 -13.27 24.94 12.98
C SER A 198 -13.11 25.42 11.53
N ARG A 199 -14.17 25.24 10.73
CA ARG A 199 -14.31 25.73 9.37
C ARG A 199 -15.17 27.00 9.32
N SER A 200 -15.56 27.52 10.49
CA SER A 200 -16.50 28.65 10.62
C SER A 200 -15.87 29.96 11.11
N GLN A 201 -14.57 30.01 11.44
CA GLN A 201 -13.94 31.26 11.90
C GLN A 201 -13.46 32.19 10.78
N VAL A 202 -13.31 31.71 9.53
CA VAL A 202 -12.84 32.57 8.42
C VAL A 202 -13.97 33.43 7.83
N THR A 203 -15.23 32.99 7.91
CA THR A 203 -16.35 33.74 7.32
C THR A 203 -16.88 34.86 8.21
N ARG A 204 -16.65 34.82 9.54
CA ARG A 204 -17.15 35.86 10.47
C ARG A 204 -16.31 37.13 10.51
N PHE A 205 -15.05 37.10 10.08
CA PHE A 205 -14.21 38.31 10.07
C PHE A 205 -14.45 39.23 8.86
N VAL A 206 -15.03 38.71 7.77
CA VAL A 206 -15.31 39.53 6.57
C VAL A 206 -16.61 40.31 6.71
N THR A 207 -17.61 39.80 7.44
CA THR A 207 -18.93 40.48 7.56
C THR A 207 -18.96 41.60 8.61
N VAL A 208 -18.04 41.61 9.59
CA VAL A 208 -18.00 42.67 10.62
C VAL A 208 -17.33 43.95 10.09
N GLN A 209 -16.42 43.85 9.12
CA GLN A 209 -15.75 45.03 8.53
C GLN A 209 -16.62 45.80 7.52
N THR A 210 -17.74 45.22 7.04
CA THR A 210 -18.63 45.89 6.07
C THR A 210 -19.79 46.67 6.71
N GLN A 211 -19.98 46.58 8.04
CA GLN A 211 -21.08 47.23 8.77
C GLN A 211 -20.65 48.44 9.61
N VAL A 212 -19.38 48.87 9.56
CA VAL A 212 -18.87 50.05 10.33
C VAL A 212 -18.57 51.26 9.42
N LYS A 213 -18.98 51.22 8.15
CA LYS A 213 -18.98 52.40 7.27
C LYS A 213 -20.38 52.64 6.70
N LYS A 214 -21.22 53.29 7.52
CA LYS A 214 -22.21 54.26 7.08
C LYS A 214 -22.68 55.08 8.28
#